data_AF-A0A941N761-F1
#
_entry.id   AF-A0A941N761-F1
#
_cell.length_a   1.000
_cell.length_b   1.000
_cell.length_c   1.000
_cell.angle_alpha   90.00
_cell.angle_beta   90.00
_cell.angle_gamma   90.00
#
_symmetry.space_group_name_H-M   'P 1'
#
loop_
_entity.id
_entity.type
_entity.pdbx_description
1 polymer ?
#
loop_
_entity_poly.entity_id
_entity_poly.type
_entity_poly.pdbx_seq_one_letter_code
_entity_poly.pdbx_strand_id
1 'polypeptide(L)'
;MSQTPLAPAPSQACRSQTLRSQVLHLFVLSGFAIAQPIYDRLGERSAYLVDLQVEAQTIVWLAVLFSLVIPGVLALILAATSRVAPRARDSVMAVMCLVLLTLGAAPLVKRVTPFLPALFQLAVIIVAGVAATWAYFRFARVRMVVSVATPAVLIFPALFLLTTPVARHFFFGHREMHTAHWNPVPVVFVVLDEFCSMSVVNEQ
;
A
#
# COMPACT_ATOMS: atom_id res chain seq x y z
N MET A 1 -32.94 59.14 -0.62
CA MET A 1 -32.20 58.25 -1.55
C MET A 1 -31.15 57.49 -0.75
N SER A 2 -31.55 56.35 -0.17
CA SER A 2 -30.71 55.49 0.67
C SER A 2 -30.23 54.31 -0.18
N GLN A 3 -28.92 54.26 -0.44
CA GLN A 3 -28.30 53.11 -1.12
C GLN A 3 -28.05 52.01 -0.08
N THR A 4 -28.78 50.91 -0.21
CA THR A 4 -28.54 49.65 0.50
C THR A 4 -27.24 49.05 -0.03
N PRO A 5 -26.24 48.72 0.81
CA PRO A 5 -25.08 47.97 0.34
C PRO A 5 -25.56 46.55 0.01
N LEU A 6 -25.51 46.16 -1.27
CA LEU A 6 -25.65 44.77 -1.66
C LEU A 6 -24.55 43.97 -0.97
N ALA A 7 -24.94 43.13 -0.01
CA ALA A 7 -24.07 42.10 0.54
C ALA A 7 -23.54 41.24 -0.61
N PRO A 8 -22.21 41.02 -0.74
CA PRO A 8 -21.69 40.12 -1.74
C PRO A 8 -22.21 38.71 -1.48
N ALA A 9 -22.78 38.09 -2.51
CA ALA A 9 -23.27 36.71 -2.45
C ALA A 9 -22.18 35.77 -1.93
N PRO A 10 -22.48 34.82 -1.02
CA PRO A 10 -21.52 33.80 -0.57
C PRO A 10 -21.36 32.73 -1.65
N SER A 11 -20.88 33.12 -2.82
CA SER A 11 -20.60 32.22 -3.93
C SER A 11 -19.08 32.06 -4.08
N GLN A 12 -18.63 30.80 -4.10
CA GLN A 12 -17.36 30.34 -4.72
C GLN A 12 -16.05 30.25 -3.90
N ALA A 13 -15.96 30.75 -2.67
CA ALA A 13 -14.68 30.73 -1.91
C ALA A 13 -14.18 29.32 -1.47
N CYS A 14 -15.03 28.28 -1.48
CA CYS A 14 -14.72 27.00 -0.81
C CYS A 14 -14.47 25.80 -1.74
N ARG A 15 -14.13 26.00 -3.03
CA ARG A 15 -14.13 24.88 -4.00
C ARG A 15 -13.03 24.87 -5.08
N SER A 16 -11.84 25.39 -4.81
CA SER A 16 -10.71 25.24 -5.74
C SER A 16 -9.53 24.52 -5.11
N GLN A 17 -9.66 23.21 -4.88
CA GLN A 17 -8.44 22.40 -4.73
C GLN A 17 -7.67 22.46 -6.05
N THR A 18 -6.43 22.93 -5.97
CA THR A 18 -5.53 22.92 -7.12
C THR A 18 -5.26 21.49 -7.56
N LEU A 19 -5.07 21.27 -8.86
CA LEU A 19 -4.76 19.94 -9.40
C LEU A 19 -3.55 19.32 -8.68
N ARG A 20 -2.56 20.14 -8.34
CA ARG A 20 -1.36 19.74 -7.59
C ARG A 20 -1.68 19.13 -6.22
N SER A 21 -2.61 19.72 -5.46
CA SER A 21 -3.02 19.17 -4.17
C SER A 21 -3.72 17.81 -4.32
N GLN A 22 -4.58 17.66 -5.34
CA GLN A 22 -5.25 16.38 -5.61
C GLN A 22 -4.26 15.28 -6.02
N VAL A 23 -3.28 15.63 -6.88
CA VAL A 23 -2.21 14.72 -7.26
C VAL A 23 -1.41 14.28 -6.04
N LEU A 24 -1.00 15.21 -5.16
CA LEU A 24 -0.29 14.85 -3.93
C LEU A 24 -1.12 13.92 -3.03
N HIS A 25 -2.42 14.19 -2.89
CA HIS A 25 -3.30 13.30 -2.12
C HIS A 25 -3.42 11.92 -2.76
N LEU A 26 -3.45 11.80 -4.09
CA LEU A 26 -3.42 10.49 -4.76
C LEU A 26 -2.13 9.73 -4.47
N PHE A 27 -0.98 10.41 -4.48
CA PHE A 27 0.29 9.79 -4.11
C PHE A 27 0.27 9.26 -2.67
N VAL A 28 -0.23 10.06 -1.72
CA VAL A 28 -0.38 9.65 -0.32
C VAL A 28 -1.31 8.45 -0.21
N LEU A 29 -2.53 8.56 -0.74
CA LEU A 29 -3.55 7.52 -0.65
C LEU A 29 -3.10 6.21 -1.33
N SER A 30 -2.44 6.30 -2.49
CA SER A 30 -1.83 5.15 -3.16
C SER A 30 -0.69 4.54 -2.34
N GLY A 31 0.12 5.37 -1.68
CA GLY A 31 1.18 4.91 -0.79
C GLY A 31 0.63 4.06 0.36
N PHE A 32 -0.42 4.51 1.03
CA PHE A 32 -1.07 3.76 2.11
C PHE A 32 -1.87 2.55 1.61
N ALA A 33 -2.55 2.67 0.48
CA ALA A 33 -3.43 1.61 -0.01
C ALA A 33 -2.70 0.47 -0.71
N ILE A 34 -1.57 0.77 -1.37
CA ILE A 34 -0.87 -0.16 -2.25
C ILE A 34 0.57 -0.37 -1.77
N ALA A 35 1.38 0.69 -1.74
CA ALA A 35 2.81 0.56 -1.51
C ALA A 35 3.13 -0.02 -0.12
N GLN A 36 2.56 0.53 0.95
CA GLN A 36 2.84 0.10 2.32
C GLN A 36 2.43 -1.37 2.58
N PRO A 37 1.21 -1.84 2.24
CA PRO A 37 0.87 -3.25 2.39
C PRO A 37 1.78 -4.20 1.59
N ILE A 38 2.19 -3.81 0.39
CA ILE A 38 3.09 -4.61 -0.44
C ILE A 38 4.49 -4.67 0.17
N TYR A 39 5.03 -3.53 0.62
CA TYR A 39 6.33 -3.47 1.28
C TYR A 39 6.37 -4.27 2.58
N ASP A 40 5.32 -4.21 3.40
CA ASP A 40 5.21 -5.00 4.62
C ASP A 40 5.26 -6.51 4.30
N ARG A 41 4.50 -6.95 3.29
CA ARG A 41 4.47 -8.36 2.87
C ARG A 41 5.81 -8.84 2.30
N LEU A 42 6.49 -8.01 1.52
CA LEU A 42 7.80 -8.32 0.97
C LEU A 42 8.88 -8.34 2.06
N GLY A 43 8.79 -7.43 3.04
CA GLY A 43 9.68 -7.39 4.20
C GLY A 43 9.56 -8.64 5.08
N GLU A 44 8.33 -9.11 5.32
CA GLU A 44 8.04 -10.35 6.07
C GLU A 44 8.58 -11.61 5.37
N ARG A 45 8.66 -11.61 4.04
CA ARG A 45 9.04 -12.79 3.21
C ARG A 45 10.40 -12.62 2.53
N SER A 46 11.34 -11.95 3.19
CA SER A 46 12.65 -11.64 2.62
C SER A 46 13.47 -12.88 2.21
N ALA A 47 13.35 -13.99 2.95
CA ALA A 47 14.07 -15.23 2.65
C ALA A 47 13.74 -15.76 1.24
N TYR A 48 12.48 -15.67 0.84
CA TYR A 48 12.05 -16.11 -0.49
C TYR A 48 12.68 -15.28 -1.62
N LEU A 49 12.92 -13.99 -1.39
CA LEU A 49 13.58 -13.12 -2.39
C LEU A 49 15.07 -13.45 -2.52
N VAL A 50 15.71 -13.93 -1.44
CA VAL A 50 17.09 -14.41 -1.45
C VAL A 50 17.18 -15.75 -2.19
N ASP A 51 16.22 -16.65 -1.95
CA ASP A 51 16.15 -17.94 -2.64
C ASP A 51 15.92 -17.77 -4.15
N LEU A 52 15.13 -16.77 -4.55
CA LEU A 52 14.91 -16.40 -5.96
C LEU A 52 16.09 -15.64 -6.60
N GLN A 53 17.17 -15.37 -5.87
CA GLN A 53 18.34 -14.60 -6.35
C GLN A 53 17.94 -13.23 -6.94
N VAL A 54 16.93 -12.57 -6.35
CA VAL A 54 16.43 -11.29 -6.86
C VAL A 54 17.47 -10.19 -6.64
N GLU A 55 17.97 -9.57 -7.71
CA GLU A 55 18.97 -8.52 -7.61
C GLU A 55 18.48 -7.25 -6.88
N ALA A 56 19.42 -6.53 -6.25
CA ALA A 56 19.17 -5.24 -5.59
C ALA A 56 18.47 -4.23 -6.51
N GLN A 57 18.85 -4.21 -7.79
CA GLN A 57 18.27 -3.31 -8.79
C GLN A 57 16.78 -3.59 -8.99
N THR A 58 16.36 -4.86 -8.99
CA THR A 58 14.96 -5.27 -9.12
C THR A 58 14.13 -4.77 -7.94
N ILE A 59 14.68 -4.80 -6.73
CA ILE A 59 14.01 -4.29 -5.52
C ILE A 59 13.83 -2.77 -5.59
N VAL A 60 14.82 -2.03 -6.10
CA VAL A 60 14.72 -0.58 -6.33
C VAL A 60 13.64 -0.27 -7.37
N TRP A 61 13.61 -1.00 -8.49
CA TRP A 61 12.57 -0.85 -9.51
C TRP A 61 11.18 -1.17 -8.97
N LEU A 62 11.05 -2.17 -8.11
CA LEU A 62 9.80 -2.50 -7.44
C LEU A 62 9.33 -1.36 -6.54
N ALA A 63 10.25 -0.74 -5.79
CA ALA A 63 9.93 0.43 -4.97
C ALA A 63 9.46 1.60 -5.84
N VAL A 64 10.18 1.90 -6.93
CA VAL A 64 9.80 2.94 -7.90
C VAL A 64 8.44 2.65 -8.54
N LEU A 65 8.16 1.40 -8.90
CA LEU A 65 6.90 0.98 -9.49
C LEU A 65 5.71 1.31 -8.57
N PHE A 66 5.78 0.89 -7.31
CA PHE A 66 4.67 1.07 -6.37
C PHE A 66 4.55 2.50 -5.80
N SER A 67 5.67 3.20 -5.58
CA SER A 67 5.65 4.55 -5.00
C SER A 67 5.55 5.68 -6.01
N LEU A 68 6.01 5.50 -7.25
CA LEU A 68 6.02 6.56 -8.27
C LEU A 68 5.17 6.21 -9.49
N VAL A 69 5.36 5.03 -10.08
CA VAL A 69 4.71 4.70 -11.37
C VAL A 69 3.21 4.57 -11.21
N ILE A 70 2.73 3.76 -10.26
CA ILE A 70 1.28 3.58 -10.04
C ILE A 70 0.58 4.92 -9.69
N PRO A 71 0.99 5.67 -8.66
CA PRO A 71 0.35 6.95 -8.38
C PRO A 71 0.56 7.98 -9.50
N GLY A 72 1.69 7.91 -10.21
CA GLY A 72 1.96 8.72 -11.40
C GLY A 72 0.97 8.47 -12.53
N VAL A 73 0.65 7.21 -12.83
CA VAL A 73 -0.37 6.84 -13.82
C VAL A 73 -1.75 7.35 -13.39
N LEU A 74 -2.13 7.19 -12.11
CA LEU A 74 -3.39 7.73 -11.59
C LEU A 74 -3.42 9.26 -11.71
N ALA A 75 -2.33 9.95 -11.40
CA ALA A 75 -2.21 11.39 -11.54
C ALA A 75 -2.30 11.85 -13.01
N LEU A 76 -1.70 11.09 -13.94
CA LEU A 76 -1.79 11.34 -15.38
C LEU A 76 -3.22 11.18 -15.89
N ILE A 77 -3.93 10.13 -15.46
CA ILE A 77 -5.34 9.94 -15.79
C ILE A 77 -6.15 11.15 -15.32
N LEU A 78 -5.99 11.56 -14.05
CA LEU A 78 -6.70 12.71 -13.51
C LEU A 78 -6.36 14.00 -14.27
N ALA A 79 -5.09 14.23 -14.59
CA ALA A 79 -4.64 15.39 -15.35
C ALA A 79 -5.21 15.39 -16.78
N ALA A 80 -5.19 14.25 -17.48
CA ALA A 80 -5.76 14.10 -18.80
C ALA A 80 -7.28 14.35 -18.79
N THR A 81 -8.01 13.76 -17.84
CA THR A 81 -9.44 14.02 -17.67
C THR A 81 -9.71 15.49 -17.36
N SER A 82 -8.88 16.13 -16.53
CA SER A 82 -9.05 17.56 -16.22
C SER A 82 -8.90 18.48 -17.43
N ARG A 83 -8.13 18.06 -18.44
CA ARG A 83 -7.96 18.78 -19.71
C ARG A 83 -9.10 18.53 -20.69
N VAL A 84 -9.53 17.27 -20.83
CA VAL A 84 -10.55 16.88 -21.83
C VAL A 84 -11.98 17.17 -21.34
N ALA A 85 -12.25 16.88 -20.06
CA ALA A 85 -13.57 16.96 -19.46
C ALA A 85 -13.48 17.52 -18.03
N PRO A 86 -13.33 18.86 -17.86
CA PRO A 86 -13.16 19.47 -16.54
C PRO A 86 -14.35 19.21 -15.60
N ARG A 87 -15.54 18.96 -16.15
CA ARG A 87 -16.74 18.58 -15.38
C ARG A 87 -16.65 17.18 -14.77
N ALA A 88 -15.89 16.26 -15.38
CA ALA A 88 -15.74 14.88 -14.92
C ALA A 88 -14.61 14.70 -13.89
N ARG A 89 -13.73 15.70 -13.74
CA ARG A 89 -12.56 15.66 -12.84
C ARG A 89 -12.94 15.28 -11.41
N ASP A 90 -13.93 15.94 -10.83
CA ASP A 90 -14.33 15.71 -9.44
C ASP A 90 -14.89 14.29 -9.24
N SER A 91 -15.64 13.79 -10.22
CA SER A 91 -16.15 12.42 -10.22
C SER A 91 -15.02 11.39 -10.32
N VAL A 92 -14.04 11.59 -11.20
CA VAL A 92 -12.88 10.69 -11.33
C VAL A 92 -12.05 10.68 -10.04
N MET A 93 -11.79 11.84 -9.46
CA MET A 93 -11.11 11.92 -8.16
C MET A 93 -11.90 11.20 -7.06
N ALA A 94 -13.23 11.34 -7.04
CA ALA A 94 -14.06 10.65 -6.06
C ALA A 94 -14.01 9.13 -6.21
N VAL A 95 -14.06 8.61 -7.44
CA VAL A 95 -13.94 7.17 -7.72
C VAL A 95 -12.55 6.67 -7.33
N MET A 96 -11.48 7.39 -7.68
CA MET A 96 -10.11 7.03 -7.29
C MET A 96 -9.95 6.99 -5.76
N CYS A 97 -10.43 8.03 -5.05
CA CYS A 97 -10.42 8.06 -3.59
C CYS A 97 -11.21 6.89 -3.02
N LEU A 98 -12.39 6.57 -3.57
CA LEU A 98 -13.21 5.45 -3.13
C LEU A 98 -12.46 4.13 -3.22
N VAL A 99 -11.87 3.86 -4.38
CA VAL A 99 -11.10 2.63 -4.59
C VAL A 99 -9.90 2.56 -3.65
N LEU A 100 -9.10 3.63 -3.57
CA LEU A 100 -7.88 3.66 -2.75
C LEU A 100 -8.19 3.56 -1.25
N LEU A 101 -9.18 4.31 -0.75
CA LEU A 101 -9.55 4.27 0.67
C LEU A 101 -10.18 2.93 1.05
N THR A 102 -10.98 2.33 0.16
CA THR A 102 -11.53 0.99 0.38
C THR A 102 -10.41 -0.06 0.43
N LEU A 103 -9.46 0.01 -0.49
CA LEU A 103 -8.33 -0.90 -0.54
C LEU A 103 -7.42 -0.74 0.69
N GLY A 104 -7.14 0.50 1.10
CA GLY A 104 -6.37 0.81 2.31
C GLY A 104 -7.10 0.43 3.61
N ALA A 105 -8.43 0.45 3.64
CA ALA A 105 -9.21 0.00 4.79
C ALA A 105 -9.16 -1.53 4.96
N ALA A 106 -8.98 -2.29 3.87
CA ALA A 106 -8.98 -3.76 3.90
C ALA A 106 -8.02 -4.38 4.92
N PRO A 107 -6.70 -4.04 4.96
CA PRO A 107 -5.79 -4.59 5.96
C PRO A 107 -6.15 -4.16 7.39
N LEU A 108 -6.67 -2.94 7.58
CA LEU A 108 -7.08 -2.45 8.91
C LEU A 108 -8.28 -3.23 9.44
N VAL A 109 -9.33 -3.37 8.63
CA VAL A 109 -10.53 -4.12 9.00
C VAL A 109 -10.18 -5.56 9.32
N LYS A 110 -9.44 -6.24 8.44
CA LYS A 110 -9.02 -7.64 8.68
C LYS A 110 -8.26 -7.84 9.99
N ARG A 111 -7.50 -6.84 10.45
CA ARG A 111 -6.78 -6.89 11.73
C ARG A 111 -7.70 -6.70 12.94
N VAL A 112 -8.75 -5.88 12.84
CA VAL A 112 -9.67 -5.60 13.96
C VAL A 112 -10.88 -6.54 14.03
N THR A 113 -11.24 -7.19 12.92
CA THR A 113 -12.38 -8.12 12.84
C THR A 113 -12.00 -9.55 12.44
N PRO A 114 -10.95 -10.17 13.03
CA PRO A 114 -10.50 -11.49 12.62
C PRO A 114 -11.55 -12.60 12.84
N PHE A 115 -12.46 -12.41 13.80
CA PHE A 115 -13.50 -13.37 14.16
C PHE A 115 -14.75 -13.32 13.26
N LEU A 116 -14.91 -12.28 12.44
CA LEU A 116 -16.09 -12.13 11.59
C LEU A 116 -15.98 -12.99 10.32
N PRO A 117 -17.10 -13.52 9.81
CA PRO A 117 -17.12 -14.22 8.52
C PRO A 117 -16.67 -13.30 7.38
N ALA A 118 -16.07 -13.89 6.33
CA ALA A 118 -15.50 -13.14 5.21
C ALA A 118 -16.49 -12.19 4.53
N LEU A 119 -17.76 -12.57 4.42
CA LEU A 119 -18.81 -11.72 3.83
C LEU A 119 -19.05 -10.46 4.66
N PHE A 120 -19.09 -10.58 5.98
CA PHE A 120 -19.24 -9.43 6.89
C PHE A 120 -18.00 -8.55 6.88
N GLN A 121 -16.79 -9.14 6.83
CA GLN A 121 -15.56 -8.37 6.68
C GLN A 121 -15.59 -7.53 5.39
N LEU A 122 -16.00 -8.13 4.26
CA LEU A 122 -16.11 -7.41 3.00
C LEU A 122 -17.11 -6.25 3.09
N ALA A 123 -18.27 -6.47 3.70
CA ALA A 123 -19.26 -5.41 3.90
C ALA A 123 -18.69 -4.25 4.75
N VAL A 124 -17.99 -4.55 5.84
CA VAL A 124 -17.35 -3.54 6.70
C VAL A 124 -16.28 -2.76 5.94
N ILE A 125 -15.47 -3.44 5.10
CA ILE A 125 -14.45 -2.79 4.25
C ILE A 125 -15.09 -1.78 3.30
N ILE A 126 -16.16 -2.19 2.60
CA ILE A 126 -16.88 -1.32 1.66
C ILE A 126 -17.48 -0.12 2.39
N VAL A 127 -18.17 -0.35 3.52
CA VAL A 127 -18.77 0.72 4.32
C VAL A 127 -17.70 1.68 4.84
N ALA A 128 -16.57 1.18 5.33
CA ALA A 128 -15.45 2.00 5.79
C ALA A 128 -14.85 2.85 4.65
N GLY A 129 -14.65 2.26 3.46
CA GLY A 129 -14.16 2.97 2.29
C GLY A 129 -15.11 4.09 1.81
N VAL A 130 -16.41 3.80 1.75
CA VAL A 130 -17.45 4.79 1.43
C VAL A 130 -17.48 5.91 2.47
N ALA A 131 -17.48 5.57 3.76
CA ALA A 131 -17.50 6.54 4.85
C ALA A 131 -16.25 7.43 4.85
N ALA A 132 -15.06 6.85 4.63
CA ALA A 132 -13.81 7.60 4.53
C ALA A 132 -13.80 8.54 3.33
N THR A 133 -14.31 8.09 2.18
CA THR A 133 -14.41 8.91 0.96
C THR A 133 -15.37 10.06 1.16
N TRP A 134 -16.55 9.79 1.72
CA TRP A 134 -17.51 10.82 2.08
C TRP A 134 -16.89 11.84 3.04
N ALA A 135 -16.19 11.37 4.08
CA ALA A 135 -15.52 12.24 5.04
C ALA A 135 -14.42 13.10 4.40
N TYR A 136 -13.66 12.56 3.44
CA TYR A 136 -12.64 13.30 2.69
C TYR A 136 -13.22 14.49 1.90
N PHE A 137 -14.37 14.31 1.25
CA PHE A 137 -15.04 15.40 0.53
C PHE A 137 -15.77 16.36 1.49
N ARG A 138 -16.35 15.85 2.58
CA ARG A 138 -17.18 16.62 3.49
C ARG A 138 -16.40 17.46 4.51
N PHE A 139 -15.26 16.98 4.99
CA PHE A 139 -14.51 17.59 6.10
C PHE A 139 -13.12 18.06 5.67
N ALA A 140 -12.82 19.35 5.90
CA ALA A 140 -11.50 19.92 5.64
C ALA A 140 -10.40 19.28 6.52
N ARG A 141 -10.73 18.85 7.75
CA ARG A 141 -9.79 18.20 8.67
C ARG A 141 -9.21 16.91 8.09
N VAL A 142 -10.03 16.08 7.46
CA VAL A 142 -9.58 14.82 6.84
C VAL A 142 -8.57 15.11 5.73
N ARG A 143 -8.83 16.13 4.92
CA ARG A 143 -7.89 16.55 3.87
C ARG A 143 -6.58 17.07 4.44
N MET A 144 -6.64 17.82 5.55
CA MET A 144 -5.44 18.28 6.25
C MET A 144 -4.60 17.11 6.74
N VAL A 145 -5.21 16.04 7.27
CA VAL A 145 -4.50 14.82 7.65
C VAL A 145 -3.77 14.21 6.46
N VAL A 146 -4.43 14.12 5.28
CA VAL A 146 -3.78 13.61 4.06
C VAL A 146 -2.65 14.54 3.61
N SER A 147 -2.81 15.87 3.71
CA SER A 147 -1.74 16.82 3.40
C SER A 147 -0.54 16.71 4.35
N VAL A 148 -0.78 16.51 5.65
CA VAL A 148 0.28 16.27 6.64
C VAL A 148 0.99 14.93 6.38
N ALA A 149 0.28 13.95 5.82
CA ALA A 149 0.83 12.65 5.44
C ALA A 149 1.62 12.67 4.12
N THR A 150 1.78 13.82 3.45
CA THR A 150 2.59 13.93 2.21
C THR A 150 4.02 13.37 2.33
N PRO A 151 4.76 13.58 3.43
CA PRO A 151 6.09 12.99 3.60
C PRO A 151 6.10 11.45 3.51
N ALA A 152 4.97 10.78 3.79
CA ALA A 152 4.84 9.32 3.72
C ALA A 152 5.19 8.76 2.33
N VAL A 153 4.97 9.53 1.27
CA VAL A 153 5.30 9.15 -0.12
C VAL A 153 6.79 8.84 -0.28
N LEU A 154 7.65 9.55 0.46
CA LEU A 154 9.10 9.34 0.45
C LEU A 154 9.55 8.42 1.59
N ILE A 155 8.90 8.53 2.75
CA ILE A 155 9.26 7.73 3.93
C ILE A 155 9.01 6.24 3.68
N PHE A 156 7.91 5.85 3.05
CA PHE A 156 7.63 4.42 2.79
C PHE A 156 8.70 3.72 1.94
N PRO A 157 9.06 4.20 0.73
CA PRO A 157 10.12 3.56 -0.04
C PRO A 157 11.48 3.68 0.66
N ALA A 158 11.77 4.79 1.37
CA ALA A 158 13.01 4.93 2.12
C ALA A 158 13.11 3.91 3.27
N LEU A 159 12.05 3.74 4.07
CA LEU A 159 12.01 2.73 5.13
C LEU A 159 12.12 1.33 4.55
N PHE A 160 11.40 1.03 3.47
CA PHE A 160 11.51 -0.26 2.79
C PHE A 160 12.96 -0.54 2.36
N LEU A 161 13.61 0.40 1.67
CA LEU A 161 14.98 0.24 1.16
C LEU A 161 16.08 0.33 2.22
N LEU A 162 15.83 0.93 3.40
CA LEU A 162 16.87 1.09 4.42
C LEU A 162 16.74 0.11 5.58
N THR A 163 15.51 -0.30 5.92
CA THR A 163 15.24 -1.07 7.14
C THR A 163 14.98 -2.54 6.89
N THR A 164 14.48 -2.93 5.71
CA THR A 164 14.09 -4.33 5.48
C THR A 164 15.30 -5.25 5.37
N PRO A 165 15.17 -6.51 5.83
CA PRO A 165 16.24 -7.51 5.72
C PRO A 165 16.69 -7.73 4.28
N VAL A 166 15.76 -7.59 3.33
CA VAL A 166 16.00 -7.64 1.87
C VAL A 166 17.10 -6.66 1.51
N ALA A 167 16.87 -5.36 1.77
CA ALA A 167 17.84 -4.34 1.39
C ALA A 167 19.15 -4.47 2.17
N ARG A 168 19.10 -4.88 3.45
CA ARG A 168 20.36 -5.11 4.20
C ARG A 168 21.21 -6.22 3.61
N HIS A 169 20.60 -7.31 3.17
CA HIS A 169 21.31 -8.43 2.58
C HIS A 169 22.01 -8.03 1.26
N PHE A 170 21.34 -7.24 0.43
CA PHE A 170 21.88 -6.81 -0.86
C PHE A 170 22.84 -5.62 -0.79
N PHE A 171 22.63 -4.66 0.12
CA PHE A 171 23.47 -3.45 0.19
C PHE A 171 24.66 -3.56 1.15
N PHE A 172 24.59 -4.39 2.20
CA PHE A 172 25.65 -4.47 3.22
C PHE A 172 26.49 -5.74 3.16
N GLY A 173 26.30 -6.59 2.16
CA GLY A 173 27.13 -7.76 1.95
C GLY A 173 27.00 -8.79 3.07
N HIS A 174 27.47 -10.00 2.79
CA HIS A 174 27.36 -11.14 3.66
C HIS A 174 27.91 -10.80 5.06
N ARG A 175 27.04 -10.77 6.08
CA ARG A 175 27.48 -11.38 7.34
C ARG A 175 27.65 -12.84 6.99
N GLU A 176 28.87 -13.21 6.63
CA GLU A 176 29.34 -14.56 6.81
C GLU A 176 28.93 -14.93 8.23
N MET A 177 27.86 -15.71 8.33
CA MET A 177 27.69 -16.57 9.47
C MET A 177 28.98 -17.36 9.46
N HIS A 178 29.93 -16.99 10.34
CA HIS A 178 31.02 -17.86 10.70
C HIS A 178 30.34 -19.14 11.14
N THR A 179 30.19 -20.08 10.21
CA THR A 179 29.92 -21.45 10.54
C THR A 179 31.14 -21.82 11.36
N ALA A 180 30.95 -21.88 12.68
CA ALA A 180 31.89 -22.55 13.54
C ALA A 180 32.23 -23.84 12.81
N HIS A 181 33.52 -24.04 12.53
CA HIS A 181 34.06 -25.14 11.75
C HIS A 181 33.56 -26.45 12.36
N TRP A 182 32.40 -26.90 11.91
CA TRP A 182 31.68 -28.02 12.45
C TRP A 182 32.12 -29.21 11.61
N ASN A 183 32.73 -30.17 12.30
CA ASN A 183 33.06 -31.46 11.74
C ASN A 183 31.79 -32.03 11.09
N PRO A 184 31.72 -32.19 9.75
CA PRO A 184 30.51 -32.62 9.08
C PRO A 184 30.25 -34.07 9.46
N VAL A 185 29.37 -34.29 10.42
CA VAL A 185 28.78 -35.61 10.65
C VAL A 185 27.82 -35.82 9.47
N PRO A 186 28.03 -36.83 8.61
CA PRO A 186 27.17 -37.06 7.46
C PRO A 186 25.80 -37.51 7.95
N VAL A 187 24.83 -36.60 7.94
CA VAL A 187 23.42 -36.90 8.18
C VAL A 187 22.82 -37.37 6.86
N VAL A 188 22.62 -38.68 6.73
CA VAL A 188 21.89 -39.26 5.60
C VAL A 188 20.41 -39.18 5.91
N PHE A 189 19.70 -38.28 5.22
CA PHE A 189 18.24 -38.18 5.30
C PHE A 189 17.63 -39.14 4.28
N VAL A 190 17.15 -40.30 4.74
CA VAL A 190 16.46 -41.28 3.88
C VAL A 190 14.97 -40.93 3.88
N VAL A 191 14.48 -40.40 2.76
CA VAL A 191 13.04 -40.20 2.54
C VAL A 191 12.48 -41.45 1.87
N LEU A 192 11.67 -42.20 2.61
CA LEU A 192 10.96 -43.38 2.12
C LEU A 192 9.65 -42.94 1.47
N ASP A 193 9.73 -42.45 0.24
CA ASP A 193 8.59 -41.83 -0.48
C ASP A 193 7.52 -42.84 -0.93
N GLU A 194 7.83 -44.13 -0.95
CA GLU A 194 6.90 -45.16 -1.46
C GLU A 194 6.46 -46.22 -0.44
N PHE A 195 6.96 -46.15 0.82
CA PHE A 195 6.53 -47.10 1.84
C PHE A 195 5.30 -46.56 2.59
N CYS A 196 4.14 -47.07 2.20
CA CYS A 196 2.88 -46.84 2.89
C CYS A 196 3.03 -47.21 4.39
N SER A 197 2.81 -46.27 5.31
CA SER A 197 3.07 -46.40 6.76
C SER A 197 2.41 -47.59 7.46
N MET A 198 1.51 -48.31 6.77
CA MET A 198 0.84 -49.52 7.24
C MET A 198 1.71 -50.79 7.17
N SER A 199 2.83 -50.80 6.43
CA SER A 199 3.69 -52.01 6.35
C SER A 199 4.74 -52.13 7.45
N VAL A 200 4.97 -51.06 8.23
CA VAL A 200 5.98 -51.02 9.31
C VAL A 200 5.40 -51.48 10.67
N VAL A 201 4.06 -51.53 10.80
CA VAL A 201 3.35 -51.98 12.00
C VAL A 201 2.52 -53.21 11.67
N ASN A 202 3.17 -54.32 11.28
CA ASN A 202 2.51 -55.62 11.31
C ASN A 202 3.51 -56.77 11.42
N GLU A 203 4.18 -56.84 12.56
CA GLU A 203 4.72 -58.10 13.10
C GLU A 203 4.24 -58.23 14.54
N GLN A 204 2.98 -58.64 14.72
CA GLN A 204 2.52 -59.58 15.76
C GLN A 204 1.25 -60.29 15.29
#